data_AF-A0A452YHV9-F1
#
_entry.id   AF-A0A452YHV9-F1
#
_cell.length_a   1.000
_cell.length_b   1.000
_cell.length_c   1.000
_cell.angle_alpha   90.00
_cell.angle_beta   90.00
_cell.angle_gamma   90.00
#
_symmetry.space_group_name_H-M   'P 1'
#
loop_
_entity.id
_entity.type
_entity.pdbx_description
1 polymer ?
#
loop_
_entity_poly.entity_id
_entity_poly.type
_entity_poly.pdbx_seq_one_letter_code
_entity_poly.pdbx_strand_id
1 'polypeptide(L)'
;MEDAMILNKSAVDRGMFRGDIFQTECIDLSAKRTENVPEIFAKSPLSRDTDNVIDSDGLPRVGETVVPYEQYYSIYNTLTGAIRPVRLKGTEPAAIDYVALNG
;
A
#
# COMPACT_ATOMS: atom_id res chain seq x y z
N MET A 1 32.35 9.29 24.80
CA MET A 1 31.72 9.97 23.65
C MET A 1 32.52 9.61 22.42
N GLU A 2 32.39 8.40 21.91
CA GLU A 2 33.32 7.93 20.86
C GLU A 2 32.67 7.70 19.49
N ASP A 3 31.36 7.43 19.41
CA ASP A 3 30.71 7.07 18.13
C ASP A 3 29.56 7.99 17.69
N ALA A 4 29.42 9.16 18.32
CA ALA A 4 28.41 10.14 17.92
C ALA A 4 28.94 11.09 16.85
N MET A 5 28.15 11.32 15.79
CA MET A 5 28.43 12.30 14.74
C MET A 5 27.47 13.48 14.82
N ILE A 6 27.94 14.68 14.47
CA ILE A 6 27.13 15.90 14.40
C ILE A 6 26.92 16.29 12.95
N LEU A 7 25.68 16.56 12.57
CA LEU A 7 25.31 17.04 11.24
C LEU A 7 24.94 18.53 11.26
N ASN A 8 25.32 19.24 10.20
CA ASN A 8 24.89 20.62 10.00
C ASN A 8 23.43 20.67 9.50
N LYS A 9 22.54 21.28 10.29
CA LYS A 9 21.12 21.43 9.94
C LYS A 9 20.90 22.06 8.56
N SER A 10 21.61 23.15 8.26
CA SER A 10 21.45 23.87 6.98
C SER A 10 21.95 23.07 5.78
N ALA A 11 22.82 22.09 5.98
CA ALA A 11 23.24 21.17 4.93
C ALA A 11 22.18 20.08 4.69
N VAL A 12 21.63 19.50 5.77
CA VAL A 12 20.56 18.49 5.70
C VAL A 12 19.28 19.06 5.09
N ASP A 13 18.87 20.27 5.49
CA ASP A 13 17.69 20.95 4.94
C ASP A 13 17.82 21.19 3.42
N ARG A 14 19.06 21.33 2.92
CA ARG A 14 19.40 21.49 1.50
C ARG A 14 19.67 20.17 0.75
N GLY A 15 19.41 19.03 1.38
CA GLY A 15 19.45 17.73 0.72
C GLY A 15 20.66 16.87 1.05
N MET A 16 21.58 17.31 1.90
CA MET A 16 22.69 16.45 2.33
C MET A 16 22.13 15.21 3.04
N PHE A 17 22.49 14.03 2.54
CA PHE A 17 22.06 12.72 3.05
C PHE A 17 20.55 12.43 2.98
N ARG A 18 19.79 13.06 2.06
CA ARG A 18 18.43 12.57 1.74
C ARG A 18 18.50 11.26 0.95
N GLY A 19 17.60 10.34 1.25
CA GLY A 19 17.45 9.08 0.54
C GLY A 19 16.04 8.53 0.70
N ASP A 20 15.63 7.72 -0.26
CA ASP A 20 14.31 7.10 -0.33
C ASP A 20 14.45 5.58 -0.22
N ILE A 21 13.49 4.94 0.45
CA ILE A 21 13.44 3.48 0.59
C ILE A 21 12.27 2.97 -0.23
N PHE A 22 12.55 2.08 -1.18
CA PHE A 22 11.53 1.45 -2.01
C PHE A 22 11.27 0.02 -1.51
N GLN A 23 10.00 -0.27 -1.25
CA GLN A 23 9.54 -1.60 -0.88
C GLN A 23 8.51 -2.09 -1.88
N THR A 24 8.67 -3.32 -2.36
CA THR A 24 7.74 -3.96 -3.30
C THR A 24 6.99 -5.08 -2.60
N GLU A 25 5.65 -5.06 -2.66
CA GLU A 25 4.80 -6.17 -2.20
C GLU A 25 4.16 -6.84 -3.43
N CYS A 26 4.43 -8.14 -3.62
CA CYS A 26 3.81 -8.94 -4.67
C CYS A 26 2.55 -9.60 -4.13
N ILE A 27 1.38 -9.25 -4.68
CA ILE A 27 0.08 -9.75 -4.23
C ILE A 27 -0.41 -10.83 -5.22
N ASP A 28 -0.41 -12.08 -4.77
CA ASP A 28 -0.95 -13.21 -5.52
C ASP A 28 -2.24 -13.72 -4.85
N LEU A 29 -3.36 -13.59 -5.56
CA LEU A 29 -4.67 -14.07 -5.10
C LEU A 29 -4.83 -15.60 -5.24
N SER A 30 -4.02 -16.24 -6.08
CA SER A 30 -4.08 -17.69 -6.29
C SER A 30 -3.45 -18.46 -5.13
N ALA A 31 -2.36 -17.93 -4.56
CA ALA A 31 -1.60 -18.58 -3.49
C ALA A 31 -2.38 -18.75 -2.18
N LYS A 32 -3.41 -17.92 -1.92
CA LYS A 32 -4.22 -17.94 -0.69
C LYS A 32 -5.61 -18.54 -0.89
N ARG A 33 -5.83 -19.30 -1.97
CA ARG A 33 -7.08 -20.04 -2.19
C ARG A 33 -7.27 -21.14 -1.15
N THR A 34 -7.95 -20.80 -0.06
CA THR A 34 -8.44 -21.80 0.92
C THR A 34 -9.55 -22.65 0.31
N GLU A 35 -10.33 -22.04 -0.58
CA GLU A 35 -11.44 -22.66 -1.31
C GLU A 35 -11.27 -22.31 -2.79
N ASN A 36 -11.73 -23.15 -3.72
CA ASN A 36 -11.63 -22.96 -5.18
C ASN A 36 -12.46 -21.76 -5.71
N VAL A 37 -12.64 -20.75 -4.87
CA VAL A 37 -13.44 -19.57 -5.11
C VAL A 37 -12.60 -18.53 -5.87
N PRO A 38 -13.16 -17.92 -6.93
CA PRO A 38 -12.53 -16.77 -7.57
C PRO A 38 -12.48 -15.59 -6.59
N GLU A 39 -11.28 -15.10 -6.30
CA GLU A 39 -11.06 -13.79 -5.70
C GLU A 39 -10.58 -12.82 -6.79
N ILE A 40 -11.09 -11.59 -6.79
CA ILE A 40 -10.70 -10.54 -7.73
C ILE A 40 -10.39 -9.25 -6.98
N PHE A 41 -9.55 -8.38 -7.55
CA PHE A 41 -9.43 -7.01 -7.08
C PHE A 41 -10.72 -6.26 -7.45
N ALA A 42 -11.32 -5.60 -6.48
CA ALA A 42 -12.48 -4.74 -6.70
C ALA A 42 -12.69 -3.80 -5.51
N LYS A 43 -13.22 -2.61 -5.80
CA LYS A 43 -13.64 -1.65 -4.78
C LYS A 43 -15.00 -2.02 -4.19
N SER A 44 -15.20 -1.75 -2.91
CA SER A 44 -16.49 -1.98 -2.27
C SER A 44 -17.53 -0.95 -2.67
N PRO A 45 -18.73 -1.36 -3.11
CA PRO A 45 -19.83 -0.42 -3.34
C PRO A 45 -20.43 0.08 -2.02
N LEU A 46 -20.18 -0.63 -0.91
CA LEU A 46 -20.69 -0.32 0.42
C LEU A 46 -19.66 0.36 1.31
N SER A 47 -18.37 0.33 0.95
CA SER A 47 -17.40 1.10 1.71
C SER A 47 -17.64 2.56 1.39
N ARG A 48 -18.06 3.30 2.41
CA ARG A 48 -17.97 4.76 2.42
C ARG A 48 -16.52 5.17 2.62
N ASP A 49 -15.57 4.45 2.01
CA ASP A 49 -14.18 4.85 2.03
C ASP A 49 -14.11 6.14 1.22
N THR A 50 -14.10 7.22 1.97
CA THR A 50 -13.77 8.59 1.55
C THR A 50 -12.35 8.70 1.01
N ASP A 51 -11.59 7.61 1.08
CA ASP A 51 -10.17 7.59 0.85
C ASP A 51 -9.91 7.45 -0.65
N ASN A 52 -9.34 8.50 -1.22
CA ASN A 52 -8.94 8.61 -2.62
C ASN A 52 -7.83 7.63 -3.02
N VAL A 53 -7.34 6.81 -2.07
CA VAL A 53 -6.24 5.87 -2.25
C VAL A 53 -6.59 4.69 -3.15
N ILE A 54 -7.83 4.20 -3.12
CA ILE A 54 -8.23 3.00 -3.88
C ILE A 54 -9.05 3.38 -5.10
N ASP A 55 -8.60 2.94 -6.27
CA ASP A 55 -9.25 3.22 -7.54
C ASP A 55 -10.44 2.29 -7.83
N SER A 56 -11.16 2.54 -8.92
CA SER A 56 -12.38 1.78 -9.28
C SER A 56 -12.15 0.28 -9.51
N ASP A 57 -10.92 -0.12 -9.81
CA ASP A 57 -10.51 -1.52 -10.01
C ASP A 57 -10.15 -2.24 -8.69
N GLY A 58 -10.11 -1.52 -7.55
CA GLY A 58 -9.69 -2.06 -6.26
C GLY A 58 -8.18 -2.05 -6.01
N LEU A 59 -7.41 -1.45 -6.92
CA LEU A 59 -5.96 -1.24 -6.79
C LEU A 59 -5.65 0.13 -6.15
N PRO A 60 -4.44 0.28 -5.56
CA PRO A 60 -4.00 1.58 -5.06
C PRO A 60 -3.73 2.55 -6.21
N ARG A 61 -4.00 3.83 -5.98
CA ARG A 61 -3.64 4.91 -6.89
C ARG A 61 -2.17 5.30 -6.72
N VAL A 62 -1.49 5.40 -7.85
CA VAL A 62 -0.09 5.87 -7.91
C VAL A 62 -0.01 7.33 -7.48
N GLY A 63 0.97 7.66 -6.65
CA GLY A 63 1.23 8.99 -6.11
C GLY A 63 0.53 9.29 -4.78
N GLU A 64 -0.45 8.48 -4.36
CA GLU A 64 -1.11 8.65 -3.07
C GLU A 64 -0.22 8.19 -1.92
N THR A 65 -0.33 8.88 -0.78
CA THR A 65 0.35 8.50 0.46
C THR A 65 -0.60 7.68 1.32
N VAL A 66 -0.11 6.54 1.81
CA VAL A 66 -0.85 5.63 2.68
C VAL A 66 -0.24 5.66 4.06
N VAL A 67 -1.07 5.84 5.08
CA VAL A 67 -0.63 5.81 6.49
C VAL A 67 -0.74 4.40 7.09
N PRO A 68 0.00 4.09 8.17
CA PRO A 68 -0.14 2.83 8.87
C PRO A 68 -1.60 2.53 9.23
N TYR A 69 -2.02 1.27 8.99
CA TYR A 69 -3.38 0.78 9.22
C TYR A 69 -4.47 1.35 8.28
N GLU A 70 -4.11 2.17 7.30
CA GLU A 70 -5.00 2.61 6.22
C GLU A 70 -5.11 1.53 5.14
N GLN A 71 -6.29 1.44 4.52
CA GLN A 71 -6.55 0.50 3.45
C GLN A 71 -6.03 1.05 2.12
N TYR A 72 -5.28 0.23 1.38
CA TYR A 72 -4.72 0.64 0.09
C TYR A 72 -5.09 -0.26 -1.07
N TYR A 73 -5.65 -1.45 -0.81
CA TYR A 73 -6.31 -2.27 -1.82
C TYR A 73 -7.41 -3.13 -1.20
N SER A 74 -8.27 -3.69 -2.04
CA SER A 74 -9.34 -4.58 -1.60
C SER A 74 -9.52 -5.78 -2.51
N ILE A 75 -9.91 -6.89 -1.89
CA ILE A 75 -10.17 -8.16 -2.57
C ILE A 75 -11.66 -8.49 -2.41
N TYR A 76 -12.32 -8.85 -3.50
CA TYR A 76 -13.70 -9.29 -3.54
C TYR A 76 -13.77 -10.80 -3.77
N ASN A 77 -14.52 -11.48 -2.91
CA ASN A 77 -14.83 -12.89 -3.06
C ASN A 77 -16.13 -13.06 -3.85
N THR A 78 -16.07 -13.70 -5.03
CA THR A 78 -17.23 -13.78 -5.92
C THR A 78 -18.32 -14.74 -5.44
N LEU A 79 -18.02 -15.66 -4.51
CA LEU A 79 -19.00 -16.61 -3.99
C LEU A 79 -19.79 -16.03 -2.82
N THR A 80 -19.10 -15.43 -1.86
CA THR A 80 -19.72 -14.90 -0.63
C THR A 80 -20.19 -13.45 -0.79
N GLY A 81 -19.73 -12.75 -1.83
CA GLY A 81 -19.93 -11.31 -1.99
C GLY A 81 -19.17 -10.47 -0.95
N ALA A 82 -18.30 -11.10 -0.15
CA ALA A 82 -17.56 -10.43 0.90
C ALA A 82 -16.37 -9.66 0.33
N ILE A 83 -16.11 -8.49 0.91
CA ILE A 83 -14.94 -7.68 0.58
C ILE A 83 -13.98 -7.72 1.74
N ARG A 84 -12.74 -8.04 1.42
CA ARG A 84 -11.64 -8.06 2.36
C ARG A 84 -10.76 -6.83 2.08
N PRO A 85 -10.85 -5.80 2.94
CA PRO A 85 -9.94 -4.67 2.88
C PRO A 85 -8.54 -5.10 3.33
N VAL A 86 -7.51 -4.67 2.62
CA VAL A 86 -6.12 -4.88 3.04
C VAL A 86 -5.45 -3.55 3.35
N ARG A 87 -4.81 -3.53 4.52
CA ARG A 87 -4.20 -2.35 5.11
C ARG A 87 -2.69 -2.39 5.01
N LEU A 88 -2.07 -1.21 4.99
CA LEU A 88 -0.62 -1.07 5.02
C LEU A 88 -0.06 -1.73 6.29
N LYS A 89 0.90 -2.63 6.10
CA LYS A 89 1.64 -3.26 7.19
C LYS A 89 2.82 -2.37 7.56
N GLY A 90 3.13 -2.32 8.85
CA GLY A 90 4.25 -1.53 9.37
C GLY A 90 3.80 -0.25 10.05
N THR A 91 4.78 0.54 10.48
CA THR A 91 4.58 1.75 11.30
C THR A 91 4.94 3.03 10.57
N GLU A 92 5.45 2.93 9.34
CA GLU A 92 5.88 4.09 8.54
C GLU A 92 4.87 4.37 7.42
N PRO A 93 4.53 5.64 7.18
CA PRO A 93 3.75 6.02 6.01
C PRO A 93 4.57 5.83 4.74
N ALA A 94 3.92 5.45 3.65
CA ALA A 94 4.57 5.19 2.36
C ALA A 94 3.77 5.80 1.21
N ALA A 95 4.46 6.23 0.15
CA ALA A 95 3.83 6.66 -1.08
C ALA A 95 3.76 5.49 -2.08
N ILE A 96 2.66 5.38 -2.82
CA ILE A 96 2.52 4.40 -3.89
C ILE A 96 3.30 4.87 -5.11
N ASP A 97 4.49 4.32 -5.33
CA ASP A 97 5.35 4.69 -6.46
C ASP A 97 4.92 4.02 -7.79
N TYR A 98 4.62 2.71 -7.74
CA TYR A 98 4.32 1.94 -8.93
C TYR A 98 3.37 0.76 -8.65
N VAL A 99 2.47 0.51 -9.60
CA VAL A 99 1.54 -0.62 -9.58
C VAL A 99 1.62 -1.34 -10.91
N ALA A 100 1.88 -2.65 -10.88
CA ALA A 100 1.90 -3.51 -12.06
C ALA A 100 0.98 -4.70 -11.89
N LEU A 101 0.33 -5.09 -12.98
CA LEU A 101 -0.41 -6.33 -13.11
C LEU A 101 0.46 -7.35 -13.85
N ASN A 102 0.63 -8.52 -13.24
CA ASN A 102 1.28 -9.66 -13.88
C ASN A 102 0.20 -10.59 -14.44
N GLY A 103 0.20 -10.78 -15.76
CA GLY A 103 -0.80 -11.55 -16.51
C GLY A 103 -0.36 -12.97 -16.83
#